data_AF-A0A345BXA7-F1
#
_entry.id   AF-A0A345BXA7-F1
#
_cell.length_a   1.000
_cell.length_b   1.000
_cell.length_c   1.000
_cell.angle_alpha   90.00
_cell.angle_beta   90.00
_cell.angle_gamma   90.00
#
_symmetry.space_group_name_H-M   'P 1'
#
loop_
_entity.id
_entity.type
_entity.pdbx_description
1 polymer ?
#
loop_
_entity_poly.entity_id
_entity_poly.type
_entity_poly.pdbx_seq_one_letter_code
_entity_poly.pdbx_strand_id
1 'polypeptide(L)'
;MASKKCQTIVVGAGLAGLAAANTFDREGIVYKVIEASNRSGGKVLSDRPNSDFVFELGPQFVNKDMTEMAHLIEASGMEMKETDVPENAISISSMNQEIDKLTDFDTRLEDWDGQVDECLSALYDRFFDDEVFKKIISSNHAELLNINPEHVSARALKGINARYKSEMSDLSHQSSRPLNQAIGYLEKNIAGNIFYKDPVQQVLETKEGYTIITSTGEYEATSVIMAVPPTVSPNLKEQCIKKH
;
A
#
# COMPACT_ATOMS: atom_id res chain seq x y z
N MET A 1 -23.57 24.91 8.61
CA MET A 1 -22.48 25.50 7.80
C MET A 1 -22.80 25.23 6.33
N ALA A 2 -22.43 26.09 5.39
CA ALA A 2 -22.67 25.82 3.97
C ALA A 2 -21.77 24.67 3.49
N SER A 3 -22.32 23.70 2.75
CA SER A 3 -21.54 22.58 2.21
C SER A 3 -20.58 23.07 1.12
N LYS A 4 -19.39 22.47 1.06
CA LYS A 4 -18.38 22.78 0.04
C LYS A 4 -18.61 21.87 -1.17
N LYS A 5 -19.16 22.39 -2.26
CA LYS A 5 -19.37 21.60 -3.50
C LYS A 5 -18.07 21.35 -4.25
N CYS A 6 -17.95 20.16 -4.85
CA CYS A 6 -16.87 19.75 -5.74
C CYS A 6 -17.39 18.67 -6.71
N GLN A 7 -16.71 18.38 -7.82
CA GLN A 7 -17.10 17.27 -8.68
C GLN A 7 -16.65 15.93 -8.08
N THR A 8 -15.37 15.83 -7.69
CA THR A 8 -14.80 14.59 -7.13
C THR A 8 -14.09 14.86 -5.80
N ILE A 9 -14.29 13.97 -4.82
CA ILE A 9 -13.53 14.00 -3.56
C ILE A 9 -12.66 12.77 -3.44
N VAL A 10 -11.40 12.96 -3.09
CA VAL A 10 -10.47 11.89 -2.72
C VAL A 10 -10.32 11.90 -1.21
N VAL A 11 -10.58 10.77 -0.55
CA VAL A 11 -10.40 10.60 0.89
C VAL A 11 -9.07 9.92 1.13
N GLY A 12 -8.11 10.65 1.72
CA GLY A 12 -6.74 10.21 1.99
C GLY A 12 -5.73 10.79 0.99
N ALA A 13 -4.67 11.42 1.51
CA ALA A 13 -3.53 11.96 0.77
C ALA A 13 -2.28 11.05 0.89
N GLY A 14 -2.48 9.74 0.88
CA GLY A 14 -1.40 8.77 0.64
C GLY A 14 -1.03 8.68 -0.85
N LEU A 15 -0.06 7.83 -1.21
CA LEU A 15 0.38 7.65 -2.60
C LEU A 15 -0.78 7.45 -3.59
N ALA A 16 -1.73 6.56 -3.27
CA ALA A 16 -2.88 6.30 -4.15
C ALA A 16 -3.77 7.55 -4.35
N GLY A 17 -4.06 8.29 -3.28
CA GLY A 17 -4.89 9.49 -3.34
C GLY A 17 -4.19 10.65 -4.07
N LEU A 18 -2.89 10.82 -3.84
CA LEU A 18 -2.07 11.81 -4.55
C LEU A 18 -1.93 11.47 -6.04
N ALA A 19 -1.77 10.19 -6.40
CA ALA A 19 -1.73 9.76 -7.79
C ALA A 19 -3.07 10.00 -8.52
N ALA A 20 -4.20 9.71 -7.85
CA ALA A 20 -5.52 10.02 -8.37
C ALA A 20 -5.70 11.54 -8.57
N ALA A 21 -5.32 12.35 -7.59
CA ALA A 21 -5.38 13.81 -7.66
C ALA A 21 -4.51 14.39 -8.79
N ASN A 22 -3.28 13.88 -8.99
CA ASN A 22 -2.42 14.29 -10.11
C ASN A 22 -3.04 13.93 -11.46
N THR A 23 -3.72 12.78 -11.56
CA THR A 23 -4.46 12.41 -12.77
C THR A 23 -5.60 13.39 -13.01
N PHE A 24 -6.39 13.72 -11.98
CA PHE A 24 -7.48 14.70 -12.12
C PHE A 24 -7.00 16.09 -12.51
N ASP A 25 -5.90 16.55 -11.94
CA ASP A 25 -5.28 17.84 -12.29
C ASP A 25 -4.90 17.88 -13.78
N ARG A 26 -4.24 16.83 -14.28
CA ARG A 26 -3.86 16.72 -15.70
C ARG A 26 -5.06 16.67 -16.64
N GLU A 27 -6.14 16.02 -16.24
CA GLU A 27 -7.37 15.90 -17.04
C GLU A 27 -8.33 17.11 -16.85
N GLY A 28 -7.98 18.09 -16.01
CA GLY A 28 -8.82 19.28 -15.76
C GLY A 28 -10.11 18.99 -14.98
N ILE A 29 -10.15 17.89 -14.22
CA ILE A 29 -11.29 17.52 -13.37
C ILE A 29 -11.26 18.37 -12.09
N VAL A 30 -12.41 18.85 -11.62
CA VAL A 30 -12.49 19.63 -10.37
C VAL A 30 -12.52 18.68 -9.18
N TYR A 31 -11.47 18.69 -8.34
CA TYR A 31 -11.37 17.78 -7.20
C TYR A 31 -10.93 18.47 -5.91
N LYS A 32 -11.13 17.76 -4.80
CA LYS A 32 -10.52 18.06 -3.49
C LYS A 32 -9.99 16.77 -2.87
N VAL A 33 -8.88 16.85 -2.16
CA VAL A 33 -8.32 15.76 -1.36
C VAL A 33 -8.51 16.08 0.11
N ILE A 34 -9.10 15.16 0.87
CA ILE A 34 -9.34 15.33 2.31
C ILE A 34 -8.43 14.36 3.07
N GLU A 35 -7.58 14.89 3.94
CA GLU A 35 -6.60 14.13 4.71
C GLU A 35 -6.81 14.34 6.21
N ALA A 36 -6.86 13.23 6.95
CA ALA A 36 -7.06 13.25 8.40
C ALA A 36 -5.83 13.77 9.14
N SER A 37 -4.64 13.47 8.64
CA SER A 37 -3.35 13.89 9.19
C SER A 37 -3.04 15.37 8.88
N ASN A 38 -1.96 15.87 9.49
CA ASN A 38 -1.41 17.20 9.22
C ASN A 38 -0.42 17.22 8.03
N ARG A 39 -0.26 16.11 7.32
CA ARG A 39 0.66 15.93 6.19
C ARG A 39 0.11 14.90 5.22
N SER A 40 0.59 14.92 3.98
CA SER A 40 0.39 13.87 3.00
C SER A 40 1.45 12.76 3.13
N GLY A 41 1.34 11.74 2.28
CA GLY A 41 2.31 10.64 2.15
C GLY A 41 1.83 9.32 2.74
N GLY A 42 0.84 9.33 3.63
CA GLY A 42 0.28 8.12 4.22
C GLY A 42 1.34 7.35 5.00
N LYS A 43 1.73 6.15 4.52
CA LYS A 43 2.83 5.36 5.12
C LYS A 43 4.22 5.87 4.75
N VAL A 44 4.37 6.66 3.68
CA VAL A 44 5.66 7.28 3.34
C VAL A 44 5.93 8.39 4.36
N LEU A 45 6.98 8.20 5.15
CA LEU A 45 7.39 9.13 6.18
C LEU A 45 8.88 8.97 6.43
N SER A 46 9.64 10.01 6.14
CA SER A 46 11.05 10.09 6.47
C SER A 46 11.23 10.99 7.68
N ASP A 47 11.95 10.51 8.69
CA ASP A 47 12.24 11.21 9.95
C ASP A 47 13.74 11.50 10.09
N ARG A 48 14.06 12.59 10.79
CA ARG A 48 15.42 13.05 11.08
C ARG A 48 15.54 13.42 12.57
N PRO A 49 15.72 12.44 13.46
CA PRO A 49 15.73 12.69 14.90
C PRO A 49 17.03 13.37 15.32
N ASN A 50 17.05 14.71 15.27
CA ASN A 50 18.16 15.59 15.70
C ASN A 50 19.56 15.14 15.23
N SER A 51 19.64 14.60 14.02
CA SER A 51 20.88 14.15 13.41
C SER A 51 20.86 14.38 11.92
N ASP A 52 22.02 14.26 11.29
CA ASP A 52 22.15 14.32 9.82
C ASP A 52 21.66 13.02 9.14
N PHE A 53 21.29 12.00 9.92
CA PHE A 53 20.78 10.73 9.43
C PHE A 53 19.27 10.77 9.25
N VAL A 54 18.81 10.17 8.15
CA VAL A 54 17.39 10.04 7.83
C VAL A 54 16.98 8.59 7.98
N PHE A 55 15.82 8.37 8.57
CA PHE A 55 15.20 7.06 8.69
C PHE A 55 13.84 7.08 8.00
N GLU A 56 13.55 6.06 7.20
CA GLU A 56 12.19 5.84 6.72
C GLU A 56 11.39 5.11 7.80
N LEU A 57 10.24 5.66 8.18
CA LEU A 57 9.28 5.07 9.12
C LEU A 57 8.20 4.24 8.41
N GLY A 58 8.40 3.96 7.12
CA GLY A 58 7.50 3.19 6.28
C GLY A 58 8.27 2.45 5.19
N PRO A 59 7.90 2.58 3.90
CA PRO A 59 8.66 1.94 2.85
C PRO A 59 10.09 2.50 2.83
N GLN A 60 11.06 1.61 2.67
CA GLN A 60 12.48 1.98 2.59
C GLN A 60 13.12 1.42 1.31
N PHE A 61 12.84 0.15 1.03
CA PHE A 61 13.43 -0.54 -0.11
C PHE A 61 12.50 -0.52 -1.32
N VAL A 62 13.12 -0.53 -2.49
CA VAL A 62 12.49 -0.59 -3.81
C VAL A 62 13.31 -1.51 -4.70
N ASN A 63 12.70 -2.01 -5.76
CA ASN A 63 13.40 -2.72 -6.82
C ASN A 63 13.05 -2.12 -8.19
N LYS A 64 13.75 -2.55 -9.25
CA LYS A 64 13.55 -2.03 -10.61
C LYS A 64 12.25 -2.49 -11.27
N ASP A 65 11.65 -3.57 -10.80
CA ASP A 65 10.37 -4.08 -11.30
C ASP A 65 9.17 -3.32 -10.73
N MET A 66 9.36 -2.55 -9.65
CA MET A 66 8.41 -1.57 -9.14
C MET A 66 8.37 -0.31 -10.03
N THR A 67 8.07 -0.49 -11.31
CA THR A 67 8.16 0.52 -12.38
C THR A 67 7.58 1.89 -12.03
N GLU A 68 6.36 1.95 -11.48
CA GLU A 68 5.73 3.22 -11.09
C GLU A 68 6.46 3.93 -9.94
N MET A 69 7.00 3.17 -8.98
CA MET A 69 7.81 3.74 -7.91
C MET A 69 9.18 4.18 -8.41
N ALA A 70 9.81 3.39 -9.28
CA ALA A 70 11.08 3.76 -9.91
C ALA A 70 10.93 5.07 -10.72
N HIS A 71 9.90 5.17 -11.56
CA HIS A 71 9.59 6.41 -12.29
C HIS A 71 9.30 7.58 -11.35
N LEU A 72 8.57 7.36 -10.26
CA LEU A 72 8.28 8.42 -9.30
C LEU A 72 9.56 8.93 -8.59
N ILE A 73 10.47 8.02 -8.24
CA ILE A 73 11.79 8.38 -7.69
C ILE A 73 12.57 9.24 -8.70
N GLU A 74 12.69 8.79 -9.94
CA GLU A 74 13.40 9.52 -10.99
C GLU A 74 12.76 10.88 -11.30
N ALA A 75 11.43 10.93 -11.43
CA ALA A 75 10.68 12.15 -11.72
C ALA A 75 10.81 13.20 -10.59
N SER A 76 11.01 12.74 -9.35
CA SER A 76 11.31 13.59 -8.21
C SER A 76 12.76 14.09 -8.14
N GLY A 77 13.59 13.75 -9.13
CA GLY A 77 15.00 14.14 -9.20
C GLY A 77 15.91 13.29 -8.30
N MET A 78 15.46 12.09 -7.93
CA MET A 78 16.24 11.12 -7.16
C MET A 78 16.74 9.99 -8.07
N GLU A 79 17.72 9.24 -7.60
CA GLU A 79 18.22 8.03 -8.28
C GLU A 79 17.87 6.79 -7.44
N MET A 80 17.72 5.63 -8.09
CA MET A 80 17.74 4.36 -7.37
C MET A 80 19.21 3.95 -7.13
N LYS A 81 19.56 3.71 -5.87
CA LYS A 81 20.87 3.24 -5.45
C LYS A 81 20.76 1.80 -4.96
N GLU A 82 21.71 0.98 -5.36
CA GLU A 82 21.82 -0.38 -4.83
C GLU A 82 22.01 -0.34 -3.30
N THR A 83 21.34 -1.24 -2.59
CA THR A 83 21.49 -1.36 -1.14
C THR A 83 22.88 -1.88 -0.83
N ASP A 84 23.68 -1.06 -0.17
CA ASP A 84 25.02 -1.43 0.27
C ASP A 84 24.94 -2.32 1.53
N VAL A 85 25.52 -3.51 1.43
CA VAL A 85 25.67 -4.44 2.55
C VAL A 85 27.18 -4.62 2.76
N PRO A 86 27.72 -4.30 3.96
CA PRO A 86 29.15 -4.42 4.22
C PRO A 86 29.68 -5.82 3.86
N GLU A 87 30.90 -5.90 3.32
CA GLU A 87 31.52 -7.18 2.90
C GLU A 87 31.59 -8.22 4.04
N ASN A 88 31.65 -7.77 5.29
CA ASN A 88 31.69 -8.62 6.48
C ASN A 88 30.32 -8.84 7.13
N ALA A 89 29.24 -8.41 6.51
CA ALA A 89 27.90 -8.63 7.01
C ALA A 89 27.59 -10.12 7.03
N ILE A 90 27.13 -10.61 8.18
CA ILE A 90 26.60 -11.96 8.31
C ILE A 90 25.08 -11.84 8.21
N SER A 91 24.51 -12.28 7.09
CA SER A 91 23.07 -12.47 6.99
C SER A 91 22.70 -13.71 7.82
N ILE A 92 21.87 -13.51 8.84
CA ILE A 92 21.25 -14.61 9.58
C ILE A 92 19.82 -14.68 9.08
N SER A 93 19.60 -15.52 8.08
CA SER A 93 18.25 -15.92 7.70
C SER A 93 18.00 -17.33 8.24
N SER A 94 16.75 -17.68 8.47
CA SER A 94 16.35 -19.10 8.61
C SER A 94 16.72 -19.94 7.36
N MET A 95 17.17 -19.28 6.28
CA MET A 95 17.59 -19.82 4.99
C MET A 95 19.12 -19.81 4.79
N ASN A 96 19.91 -20.07 5.85
CA ASN A 96 21.36 -20.25 5.70
C ASN A 96 21.75 -21.57 4.97
N GLN A 97 20.77 -22.41 4.65
CA GLN A 97 20.84 -23.32 3.52
C GLN A 97 19.89 -22.76 2.46
N GLU A 98 20.32 -22.65 1.20
CA GLU A 98 19.38 -22.45 0.09
C GLU A 98 18.27 -23.49 0.23
N ILE A 99 17.09 -23.04 0.64
CA ILE A 99 15.93 -23.91 0.71
C ILE A 99 15.29 -23.83 -0.67
N ASP A 100 15.77 -24.66 -1.60
CA ASP A 100 15.14 -24.93 -2.91
C ASP A 100 13.61 -25.17 -2.80
N LYS A 101 13.15 -25.55 -1.61
CA LYS A 101 11.75 -25.86 -1.32
C LYS A 101 10.82 -24.64 -1.23
N LEU A 102 11.31 -23.40 -1.01
CA LEU A 102 10.43 -22.22 -1.05
C LEU A 102 10.03 -21.88 -2.49
N THR A 103 10.99 -21.94 -3.42
CA THR A 103 10.71 -21.88 -4.87
C THR A 103 9.78 -23.01 -5.32
N ASP A 104 9.86 -24.19 -4.71
CA ASP A 104 8.90 -25.28 -4.96
C ASP A 104 7.48 -24.93 -4.50
N PHE A 105 7.30 -24.18 -3.40
CA PHE A 105 5.98 -23.76 -2.96
C PHE A 105 5.34 -22.80 -3.94
N ASP A 106 6.07 -21.76 -4.36
CA ASP A 106 5.52 -20.76 -5.30
C ASP A 106 5.11 -21.42 -6.61
N THR A 107 5.95 -22.31 -7.15
CA THR A 107 5.65 -23.11 -8.35
C THR A 107 4.37 -23.95 -8.17
N ARG A 108 4.26 -24.69 -7.05
CA ARG A 108 3.06 -25.51 -6.77
C ARG A 108 1.81 -24.66 -6.53
N LEU A 109 1.97 -23.50 -5.91
CA LEU A 109 0.88 -22.55 -5.70
C LEU A 109 0.40 -21.97 -7.03
N GLU A 110 1.30 -21.71 -7.98
CA GLU A 110 0.99 -21.29 -9.35
C GLU A 110 0.26 -22.39 -10.14
N ASP A 111 0.67 -23.64 -10.02
CA ASP A 111 0.04 -24.78 -10.69
C ASP A 111 -1.30 -25.19 -10.07
N TRP A 112 -1.52 -24.90 -8.79
CA TRP A 112 -2.75 -25.26 -8.11
C TRP A 112 -3.97 -24.51 -8.65
N ASP A 113 -5.02 -25.26 -9.02
CA ASP A 113 -6.22 -24.72 -9.69
C ASP A 113 -7.03 -23.69 -8.87
N GLY A 114 -6.87 -23.68 -7.54
CA GLY A 114 -7.57 -22.76 -6.65
C GLY A 114 -9.10 -22.87 -6.67
N GLN A 115 -9.68 -23.99 -7.14
CA GLN A 115 -11.14 -24.10 -7.28
C GLN A 115 -11.86 -24.15 -5.93
N VAL A 116 -11.28 -24.85 -4.95
CA VAL A 116 -11.78 -24.92 -3.57
C VAL A 116 -10.77 -24.22 -2.68
N ASP A 117 -11.22 -23.17 -1.98
CA ASP A 117 -10.36 -22.39 -1.09
C ASP A 117 -10.13 -23.14 0.23
N GLU A 118 -8.89 -23.10 0.72
CA GLU A 118 -8.48 -23.68 1.99
C GLU A 118 -7.53 -22.73 2.72
N CYS A 119 -7.24 -22.99 4.00
CA CYS A 119 -6.23 -22.20 4.70
C CYS A 119 -4.82 -22.60 4.25
N LEU A 120 -3.87 -21.67 4.36
CA LEU A 120 -2.49 -21.92 3.95
C LEU A 120 -1.85 -23.09 4.72
N SER A 121 -2.14 -23.26 6.01
CA SER A 121 -1.60 -24.39 6.77
C SER A 121 -2.06 -25.75 6.23
N ALA A 122 -3.34 -25.89 5.85
CA ALA A 122 -3.86 -27.10 5.21
C ALA A 122 -3.23 -27.32 3.82
N LEU A 123 -2.99 -26.24 3.07
CA LEU A 123 -2.32 -26.33 1.77
C LEU A 123 -0.88 -26.87 1.93
N TYR A 124 -0.16 -26.46 2.96
CA TYR A 124 1.19 -26.98 3.22
C TYR A 124 1.18 -28.48 3.50
N ASP A 125 0.22 -28.95 4.33
CA ASP A 125 0.05 -30.38 4.62
C ASP A 125 -0.26 -31.19 3.36
N ARG A 126 -0.96 -30.58 2.39
CA ARG A 126 -1.26 -31.22 1.10
C ARG A 126 -0.07 -31.22 0.15
N PHE A 127 0.77 -30.18 0.17
CA PHE A 127 1.90 -30.08 -0.74
C PHE A 127 3.15 -30.80 -0.23
N PHE A 128 3.38 -30.89 1.08
CA PHE A 128 4.66 -31.33 1.62
C PHE A 128 4.51 -32.30 2.79
N ASP A 129 5.27 -33.40 2.73
CA ASP A 129 5.43 -34.34 3.83
C ASP A 129 6.50 -33.91 4.86
N ASP A 130 7.37 -32.96 4.50
CA ASP A 130 8.47 -32.51 5.35
C ASP A 130 8.00 -31.58 6.48
N GLU A 131 7.90 -32.12 7.69
CA GLU A 131 7.49 -31.41 8.91
C GLU A 131 8.39 -30.22 9.28
N VAL A 132 9.68 -30.26 8.96
CA VAL A 132 10.60 -29.14 9.23
C VAL A 132 10.31 -28.02 8.23
N PHE A 133 10.14 -28.37 6.95
CA PHE A 133 9.80 -27.40 5.93
C PHE A 133 8.46 -26.71 6.19
N LYS A 134 7.42 -27.48 6.59
CA LYS A 134 6.11 -26.91 6.94
C LYS A 134 6.19 -25.87 8.07
N LYS A 135 7.07 -26.07 9.05
CA LYS A 135 7.31 -25.08 10.12
C LYS A 135 8.02 -23.83 9.60
N ILE A 136 8.99 -24.00 8.69
CA ILE A 136 9.73 -22.90 8.08
C ILE A 136 8.81 -22.02 7.24
N ILE A 137 8.05 -22.62 6.30
CA ILE A 137 7.14 -21.86 5.43
C ILE A 137 6.00 -21.22 6.23
N SER A 138 5.50 -21.90 7.26
CA SER A 138 4.51 -21.33 8.17
C SER A 138 5.06 -20.11 8.90
N SER A 139 6.28 -20.17 9.42
CA SER A 139 6.95 -19.03 10.06
C SER A 139 7.18 -17.88 9.08
N ASN A 140 7.64 -18.17 7.86
CA ASN A 140 7.92 -17.15 6.85
C ASN A 140 6.65 -16.39 6.43
N HIS A 141 5.56 -17.11 6.10
CA HIS A 141 4.30 -16.44 5.76
C HIS A 141 3.65 -15.75 6.96
N ALA A 142 3.81 -16.28 8.18
CA ALA A 142 3.34 -15.59 9.38
C ALA A 142 4.05 -14.24 9.59
N GLU A 143 5.36 -14.18 9.32
CA GLU A 143 6.16 -12.96 9.39
C GLU A 143 5.77 -11.96 8.29
N LEU A 144 5.68 -12.41 7.04
CA LEU A 144 5.37 -11.54 5.89
C LEU A 144 3.94 -10.99 5.93
N LEU A 145 2.97 -11.82 6.31
CA LEU A 145 1.55 -11.46 6.31
C LEU A 145 1.09 -10.93 7.67
N ASN A 146 1.89 -11.11 8.72
CA ASN A 146 1.57 -10.78 10.10
C ASN A 146 0.25 -11.41 10.59
N ILE A 147 0.00 -12.66 10.18
CA ILE A 147 -1.18 -13.45 10.53
C ILE A 147 -0.83 -14.94 10.46
N ASN A 148 -1.36 -15.75 11.39
CA ASN A 148 -1.15 -17.19 11.37
C ASN A 148 -1.71 -17.79 10.04
N PRO A 149 -0.92 -18.58 9.28
CA PRO A 149 -1.36 -19.23 8.04
C PRO A 149 -2.67 -20.04 8.13
N GLU A 150 -3.05 -20.53 9.32
CA GLU A 150 -4.34 -21.20 9.50
C GLU A 150 -5.56 -20.29 9.29
N HIS A 151 -5.35 -18.98 9.32
CA HIS A 151 -6.37 -17.94 9.10
C HIS A 151 -6.24 -17.24 7.75
N VAL A 152 -5.34 -17.70 6.87
CA VAL A 152 -5.09 -17.09 5.57
C VAL A 152 -5.64 -17.97 4.46
N SER A 153 -6.46 -17.38 3.57
CA SER A 153 -6.91 -18.05 2.35
C SER A 153 -5.73 -18.30 1.40
N ALA A 154 -5.54 -19.56 1.03
CA ALA A 154 -4.53 -19.94 0.06
C ALA A 154 -4.78 -19.32 -1.32
N ARG A 155 -6.06 -19.25 -1.74
CA ARG A 155 -6.43 -18.60 -3.00
C ARG A 155 -6.15 -17.10 -2.98
N ALA A 156 -6.31 -16.45 -1.83
CA ALA A 156 -5.94 -15.05 -1.68
C ALA A 156 -4.44 -14.83 -1.84
N LEU A 157 -3.59 -15.69 -1.25
CA LEU A 157 -2.14 -15.64 -1.45
C LEU A 157 -1.77 -15.85 -2.92
N LYS A 158 -2.32 -16.88 -3.57
CA LYS A 158 -2.14 -17.11 -5.02
C LYS A 158 -2.48 -15.86 -5.83
N GLY A 159 -3.60 -15.21 -5.51
CA GLY A 159 -4.03 -13.97 -6.16
C GLY A 159 -3.09 -12.78 -5.90
N ILE A 160 -2.43 -12.71 -4.73
CA ILE A 160 -1.40 -11.71 -4.44
C ILE A 160 -0.15 -11.98 -5.28
N ASN A 161 0.37 -13.21 -5.26
CA ASN A 161 1.57 -13.58 -6.02
C ASN A 161 1.37 -13.35 -7.53
N ALA A 162 0.20 -13.71 -8.08
CA ALA A 162 -0.10 -13.47 -9.49
C ALA A 162 -0.13 -11.97 -9.89
N ARG A 163 -0.31 -11.06 -8.92
CA ARG A 163 -0.24 -9.60 -9.14
C ARG A 163 1.17 -9.04 -8.96
N TYR A 164 2.05 -9.78 -8.29
CA TYR A 164 3.43 -9.41 -8.03
C TYR A 164 4.36 -10.06 -9.04
N LYS A 165 4.72 -9.33 -10.10
CA LYS A 165 5.48 -9.88 -11.25
C LYS A 165 7.00 -9.70 -11.15
N SER A 166 7.51 -9.34 -9.97
CA SER A 166 8.93 -9.12 -9.75
C SER A 166 9.60 -10.40 -9.29
N GLU A 167 10.64 -10.82 -10.00
CA GLU A 167 11.57 -11.87 -9.53
C GLU A 167 12.77 -11.27 -8.80
N MET A 168 12.90 -9.93 -8.81
CA MET A 168 13.95 -9.21 -8.11
C MET A 168 13.63 -9.09 -6.61
N SER A 169 14.67 -9.21 -5.77
CA SER A 169 14.56 -8.89 -4.36
C SER A 169 14.19 -7.42 -4.14
N ASP A 170 13.19 -7.17 -3.31
CA ASP A 170 12.75 -5.84 -2.89
C ASP A 170 13.84 -5.08 -2.14
N LEU A 171 14.81 -5.79 -1.56
CA LEU A 171 15.90 -5.21 -0.79
C LEU A 171 17.05 -4.69 -1.66
N SER A 172 16.95 -4.85 -2.98
CA SER A 172 18.05 -4.56 -3.91
C SER A 172 18.39 -3.08 -4.01
N HIS A 173 17.42 -2.16 -3.88
CA HIS A 173 17.66 -0.73 -4.04
C HIS A 173 16.95 0.11 -2.96
N GLN A 174 17.41 1.35 -2.83
CA GLN A 174 16.83 2.45 -2.06
C GLN A 174 16.84 3.72 -2.91
N SER A 175 16.04 4.72 -2.57
CA SER A 175 16.17 6.05 -3.18
C SER A 175 17.41 6.77 -2.66
N SER A 176 18.08 7.53 -3.53
CA SER A 176 19.30 8.29 -3.18
C SER A 176 19.06 9.40 -2.14
N ARG A 177 17.80 9.72 -1.86
CA ARG A 177 17.34 10.76 -0.94
C ARG A 177 16.05 10.25 -0.27
N PRO A 178 15.58 10.90 0.82
CA PRO A 178 14.41 10.43 1.54
C PRO A 178 13.14 10.37 0.69
N LEU A 179 12.35 9.31 0.84
CA LEU A 179 11.18 9.03 0.00
C LEU A 179 10.07 10.07 0.16
N ASN A 180 10.05 10.85 1.23
CA ASN A 180 9.14 11.99 1.35
C ASN A 180 9.34 13.05 0.23
N GLN A 181 10.47 13.06 -0.49
CA GLN A 181 10.65 13.92 -1.67
C GLN A 181 9.75 13.51 -2.84
N ALA A 182 9.46 12.22 -2.99
CA ALA A 182 8.48 11.75 -3.96
C ALA A 182 7.07 12.27 -3.63
N ILE A 183 6.74 12.38 -2.35
CA ILE A 183 5.48 12.98 -1.89
C ILE A 183 5.44 14.47 -2.24
N GLY A 184 6.51 15.21 -1.93
CA GLY A 184 6.62 16.63 -2.30
C GLY A 184 6.52 16.87 -3.81
N TYR A 185 7.05 15.96 -4.63
CA TYR A 185 6.89 15.99 -6.08
C TYR A 185 5.41 15.85 -6.49
N LEU A 186 4.69 14.87 -5.92
CA LEU A 186 3.26 14.67 -6.19
C LEU A 186 2.40 15.83 -5.70
N GLU A 187 2.81 16.55 -4.65
CA GLU A 187 2.06 17.69 -4.12
C GLU A 187 2.22 18.97 -4.93
N LYS A 188 3.31 19.12 -5.68
CA LYS A 188 3.79 20.39 -6.25
C LYS A 188 2.70 21.20 -6.96
N ASN A 189 1.84 20.54 -7.73
CA ASN A 189 0.79 21.19 -8.53
C ASN A 189 -0.58 21.14 -7.87
N ILE A 190 -0.76 20.31 -6.83
CA ILE A 190 -2.08 20.00 -6.26
C ILE A 190 -2.25 20.46 -4.81
N ALA A 191 -1.22 21.02 -4.18
CA ALA A 191 -1.22 21.37 -2.76
C ALA A 191 -2.38 22.28 -2.35
N GLY A 192 -2.84 23.18 -3.24
CA GLY A 192 -4.00 24.04 -3.02
C GLY A 192 -5.35 23.31 -2.92
N ASN A 193 -5.40 22.04 -3.33
CA ASN A 193 -6.59 21.19 -3.34
C ASN A 193 -6.58 20.16 -2.20
N ILE A 194 -5.58 20.16 -1.31
CA ILE A 194 -5.47 19.22 -0.18
C ILE A 194 -5.90 19.90 1.13
N PHE A 195 -6.84 19.29 1.84
CA PHE A 195 -7.39 19.77 3.10
C PHE A 195 -6.94 18.83 4.23
N TYR A 196 -5.97 19.30 5.01
CA TYR A 196 -5.38 18.57 6.13
C TYR A 196 -6.18 18.73 7.44
N LYS A 197 -5.94 17.82 8.38
CA LYS A 197 -6.59 17.78 9.71
C LYS A 197 -8.11 17.79 9.62
N ASP A 198 -8.65 17.17 8.58
CA ASP A 198 -10.08 17.13 8.32
C ASP A 198 -10.57 15.68 8.19
N PRO A 199 -10.45 14.85 9.25
CA PRO A 199 -10.85 13.45 9.18
C PRO A 199 -12.30 13.31 8.71
N VAL A 200 -12.47 12.55 7.63
CA VAL A 200 -13.78 12.07 7.18
C VAL A 200 -14.34 11.13 8.24
N GLN A 201 -15.61 11.30 8.57
CA GLN A 201 -16.31 10.49 9.57
C GLN A 201 -17.39 9.63 8.91
N GLN A 202 -18.03 10.14 7.86
CA GLN A 202 -19.10 9.44 7.15
C GLN A 202 -19.08 9.79 5.66
N VAL A 203 -19.47 8.83 4.83
CA VAL A 203 -19.72 9.03 3.41
C VAL A 203 -21.11 8.48 3.13
N LEU A 204 -22.01 9.37 2.72
CA LEU A 204 -23.42 9.07 2.49
C LEU A 204 -23.71 9.17 1.00
N GLU A 205 -24.23 8.10 0.41
CA GLU A 205 -24.73 8.14 -0.95
C GLU A 205 -26.06 8.90 -0.99
N THR A 206 -26.21 9.76 -2.00
CA THR A 206 -27.42 10.55 -2.23
C THR A 206 -27.91 10.32 -3.66
N LYS A 207 -29.07 10.88 -4.02
CA LYS A 207 -29.57 10.80 -5.41
C LYS A 207 -28.69 11.55 -6.42
N GLU A 208 -27.92 12.54 -5.96
CA GLU A 208 -27.13 13.44 -6.81
C GLU A 208 -25.62 13.18 -6.72
N GLY A 209 -25.20 12.15 -5.96
CA GLY A 209 -23.80 11.82 -5.71
C GLY A 209 -23.58 11.43 -4.26
N TYR A 210 -22.71 12.14 -3.56
CA TYR A 210 -22.24 11.81 -2.22
C TYR A 210 -22.16 13.05 -1.32
N THR A 211 -22.53 12.85 -0.06
CA THR A 211 -22.27 13.78 1.03
C THR A 211 -21.15 13.22 1.90
N ILE A 212 -20.07 13.98 2.05
CA ILE A 212 -18.89 13.61 2.84
C ILE A 212 -18.91 14.46 4.11
N ILE A 213 -19.10 13.81 5.26
CA ILE A 213 -19.12 14.46 6.57
C ILE A 213 -17.74 14.33 7.19
N THR A 214 -17.18 15.45 7.60
CA THR A 214 -15.85 15.57 8.20
C THR A 214 -15.93 16.21 9.58
N SER A 215 -14.83 16.21 10.32
CA SER A 215 -14.79 16.91 11.61
C SER A 215 -14.94 18.42 11.52
N THR A 216 -14.62 19.04 10.37
CA THR A 216 -14.67 20.50 10.21
C THR A 216 -15.85 21.00 9.39
N GLY A 217 -16.58 20.10 8.73
CA GLY A 217 -17.75 20.47 7.94
C GLY A 217 -18.23 19.36 6.99
N GLU A 218 -18.89 19.79 5.93
CA GLU A 218 -19.55 18.91 4.97
C GLU A 218 -19.16 19.27 3.55
N TYR A 219 -18.99 18.25 2.72
CA TYR A 219 -18.74 18.40 1.30
C TYR A 219 -19.78 17.63 0.49
N GLU A 220 -20.13 18.17 -0.67
CA GLU A 220 -20.97 17.51 -1.66
C GLU A 220 -20.15 17.22 -2.91
N ALA A 221 -20.23 15.99 -3.42
CA ALA A 221 -19.54 15.59 -4.63
C ALA A 221 -20.35 14.63 -5.50
N THR A 222 -20.15 14.68 -6.80
CA THR A 222 -20.76 13.70 -7.73
C THR A 222 -20.12 12.32 -7.63
N SER A 223 -18.86 12.26 -7.21
CA SER A 223 -18.07 11.04 -7.07
C SER A 223 -17.11 11.13 -5.89
N VAL A 224 -16.78 9.97 -5.33
CA VAL A 224 -15.82 9.83 -4.24
C VAL A 224 -14.81 8.71 -4.53
N ILE A 225 -13.54 8.96 -4.27
CA ILE A 225 -12.48 7.95 -4.25
C ILE A 225 -12.06 7.73 -2.81
N MET A 226 -12.23 6.49 -2.34
CA MET A 226 -11.76 6.06 -1.02
C MET A 226 -10.31 5.56 -1.13
N ALA A 227 -9.35 6.43 -0.84
CA ALA A 227 -7.92 6.11 -0.82
C ALA A 227 -7.41 5.90 0.62
N VAL A 228 -8.22 5.19 1.43
CA VAL A 228 -7.92 4.86 2.83
C VAL A 228 -7.64 3.38 3.01
N PRO A 229 -6.83 2.98 4.02
CA PRO A 229 -6.65 1.57 4.33
C PRO A 229 -7.98 0.88 4.70
N PRO A 230 -8.15 -0.42 4.38
CA PRO A 230 -9.33 -1.18 4.79
C PRO A 230 -9.57 -1.23 6.29
N THR A 231 -8.56 -0.97 7.13
CA THR A 231 -8.71 -0.89 8.59
C THR A 231 -9.36 0.41 9.06
N VAL A 232 -9.37 1.44 8.21
CA VAL A 232 -9.99 2.74 8.50
C VAL A 232 -11.43 2.80 7.98
N SER A 233 -11.71 2.14 6.83
CA SER A 233 -13.04 2.13 6.19
C SER A 233 -14.18 1.66 7.13
N PRO A 234 -14.05 0.61 7.98
CA PRO A 234 -15.10 0.21 8.92
C PRO A 234 -15.48 1.27 9.96
N ASN A 235 -14.57 2.21 10.26
CA ASN A 235 -14.84 3.33 11.16
C ASN A 235 -15.56 4.48 10.45
N LEU A 236 -15.57 4.47 9.11
CA LEU A 236 -16.37 5.36 8.30
C LEU A 236 -17.76 4.75 8.16
N LYS A 237 -18.79 5.48 8.59
CA LYS A 237 -20.16 5.03 8.33
C LYS A 237 -20.44 5.25 6.85
N GLU A 238 -20.45 4.17 6.09
CA GLU A 238 -20.90 4.14 4.71
C GLU A 238 -22.38 3.74 4.70
N GLN A 239 -23.24 4.63 4.19
CA GLN A 239 -24.64 4.34 3.96
C GLN A 239 -24.93 4.41 2.46
N CYS A 240 -25.04 3.25 1.83
CA CYS A 240 -25.53 3.16 0.47
C CYS A 240 -27.06 3.18 0.47
N ILE A 241 -27.65 3.84 -0.52
CA ILE A 241 -29.10 3.77 -0.71
C ILE A 241 -29.41 2.33 -1.10
N LYS A 242 -30.19 1.61 -0.27
CA LYS A 242 -30.70 0.29 -0.66
C LYS A 242 -31.46 0.46 -1.97
N LYS A 243 -30.89 -0.04 -3.08
CA LYS A 243 -31.62 -0.16 -4.34
C LYS A 243 -32.77 -1.14 -4.10
N HIS A 244 -33.98 -0.60 -4.04
CA HIS A 244 -35.22 -1.38 -4.07
C HIS A 244 -35.46 -1.95 -5.46
#